data_AF-A0A968Q9S5-F1
#
_entry.id   AF-A0A968Q9S5-F1
#
_cell.length_a   1.000
_cell.length_b   1.000
_cell.length_c   1.000
_cell.angle_alpha   90.00
_cell.angle_beta   90.00
_cell.angle_gamma   90.00
#
_symmetry.space_group_name_H-M   'P 1'
#
loop_
_entity.id
_entity.type
_entity.pdbx_description
1 polymer ?
#
loop_
_entity_poly.entity_id
_entity_poly.type
_entity_poly.pdbx_seq_one_letter_code
_entity_poly.pdbx_strand_id
1 'polypeptide(L)'
;MKASPIHGFLAATLLAAAIPAYAQTSNAERTLALCKSPNHTMRVYVLDGVTNLRAYDRKNEGVWLNTAALRQPNPEGYDYLNERGEVQVKLFVPNSEDLACSITIGDNPPEMGEVLVREPSSGD
;
A
#
# COMPACT_ATOMS: atom_id res chain seq x y z
N MET A 1 -10.03 2.93 78.91
CA MET A 1 -10.15 4.15 78.09
C MET A 1 -9.21 4.02 76.90
N LYS A 2 -9.68 4.46 75.73
CA LYS A 2 -8.96 4.81 74.49
C LYS A 2 -8.15 3.73 73.77
N ALA A 3 -8.66 3.40 72.58
CA ALA A 3 -7.95 2.76 71.48
C ALA A 3 -6.90 3.69 70.86
N SER A 4 -5.83 3.10 70.32
CA SER A 4 -4.95 3.71 69.33
C SER A 4 -4.77 2.73 68.15
N PRO A 5 -5.01 3.15 66.90
CA PRO A 5 -4.72 2.32 65.74
C PRO A 5 -3.29 2.59 65.26
N ILE A 6 -2.51 1.51 65.15
CA ILE A 6 -1.19 1.53 64.50
C ILE A 6 -1.46 1.51 62.99
N HIS A 7 -1.06 2.59 62.32
CA HIS A 7 -1.13 2.73 60.87
C HIS A 7 -0.01 1.88 60.24
N GLY A 8 -0.37 0.72 59.69
CA GLY A 8 0.53 -0.07 58.86
C GLY A 8 0.61 0.52 57.45
N PHE A 9 1.67 1.27 57.16
CA PHE A 9 2.02 1.67 55.80
C PHE A 9 2.77 0.51 55.11
N LEU A 10 2.08 -0.22 54.23
CA LEU A 10 2.72 -1.15 53.29
C LEU A 10 3.31 -0.32 52.14
N ALA A 11 4.62 -0.07 52.19
CA ALA A 11 5.36 0.45 51.05
C ALA A 11 5.61 -0.71 50.07
N ALA A 12 4.73 -0.85 49.07
CA ALA A 12 4.95 -1.75 47.95
C ALA A 12 5.85 -1.06 46.91
N THR A 13 7.15 -1.37 46.94
CA THR A 13 8.12 -0.96 45.93
C THR A 13 7.81 -1.71 44.63
N LEU A 14 7.09 -1.07 43.71
CA LEU A 14 6.91 -1.56 42.34
C LEU A 14 8.24 -1.41 41.57
N LEU A 15 8.96 -2.52 41.41
CA LEU A 15 10.01 -2.64 40.40
C LEU A 15 9.35 -2.56 39.02
N ALA A 16 9.42 -1.40 38.38
CA ALA A 16 9.10 -1.27 36.97
C ALA A 16 10.20 -2.00 36.17
N ALA A 17 9.92 -3.23 35.74
CA ALA A 17 10.74 -3.91 34.77
C ALA A 17 10.73 -3.08 33.48
N ALA A 18 11.88 -2.49 33.15
CA ALA A 18 12.10 -1.79 31.89
C ALA A 18 12.10 -2.85 30.77
N ILE A 19 10.92 -3.16 30.25
CA ILE A 19 10.80 -3.93 29.01
C ILE A 19 11.24 -2.98 27.90
N PRO A 20 12.34 -3.26 27.16
CA PRO A 20 12.65 -2.48 25.98
C PRO A 20 11.51 -2.69 24.99
N ALA A 21 10.72 -1.64 24.79
CA ALA A 21 9.76 -1.55 23.72
C ALA A 21 10.57 -1.49 22.41
N TYR A 22 10.86 -2.65 21.82
CA TYR A 22 11.31 -2.73 20.44
C TYR A 22 10.14 -2.21 19.60
N ALA A 23 10.24 -0.94 19.20
CA ALA A 23 9.37 -0.36 18.21
C ALA A 23 9.58 -1.14 16.90
N GLN A 24 8.70 -2.11 16.64
CA GLN A 24 8.57 -2.68 15.32
C GLN A 24 8.03 -1.57 14.42
N THR A 25 8.94 -0.91 13.70
CA THR A 25 8.56 -0.18 12.49
C THR A 25 8.08 -1.22 11.49
N SER A 26 6.81 -1.61 11.56
CA SER A 26 6.18 -2.29 10.42
C SER A 26 6.31 -1.30 9.26
N ASN A 27 7.04 -1.65 8.20
CA ASN A 27 7.04 -0.83 7.00
C ASN A 27 5.58 -0.75 6.53
N ALA A 28 4.96 0.41 6.75
CA ALA A 28 3.57 0.61 6.42
C ALA A 28 3.40 0.44 4.91
N GLU A 29 2.39 -0.33 4.52
CA GLU A 29 2.01 -0.46 3.12
C GLU A 29 1.66 0.92 2.56
N ARG A 30 2.37 1.37 1.53
CA ARG A 30 2.15 2.69 0.91
C ARG A 30 1.63 2.52 -0.51
N THR A 31 0.43 2.99 -0.79
CA THR A 31 -0.10 3.02 -2.16
C THR A 31 0.64 4.07 -2.99
N LEU A 32 1.21 3.66 -4.12
CA LEU A 32 1.81 4.55 -5.10
C LEU A 32 0.78 5.02 -6.12
N ALA A 33 -0.05 4.11 -6.59
CA ALA A 33 -1.07 4.42 -7.59
C ALA A 33 -2.32 3.59 -7.36
N LEU A 34 -3.47 4.18 -7.67
CA LEU A 34 -4.73 3.49 -7.73
C LEU A 34 -5.48 3.96 -8.97
N CYS A 35 -5.71 3.04 -9.90
CA CYS A 35 -6.47 3.26 -11.12
C CYS A 35 -7.75 2.44 -11.07
N LYS A 36 -8.88 3.08 -11.34
CA LYS A 36 -10.20 2.43 -11.39
C LYS A 36 -10.77 2.57 -12.80
N SER A 37 -10.94 1.47 -13.48
CA SER A 37 -11.62 1.38 -14.78
C SER A 37 -12.97 0.68 -14.63
N PRO A 38 -13.81 0.61 -15.68
CA PRO A 38 -15.10 -0.09 -15.60
C PRO A 38 -15.00 -1.55 -15.13
N ASN A 39 -14.02 -2.31 -15.63
CA ASN A 39 -13.86 -3.74 -15.37
C ASN A 39 -12.81 -4.06 -14.31
N HIS A 40 -11.82 -3.18 -14.10
CA HIS A 40 -10.69 -3.47 -13.22
C HIS A 40 -10.40 -2.35 -12.21
N THR A 41 -9.73 -2.73 -11.12
CA THR A 41 -9.06 -1.79 -10.23
C THR A 41 -7.63 -2.25 -10.05
N MET A 42 -6.68 -1.41 -10.45
CA MET A 42 -5.25 -1.69 -10.36
C MET A 42 -4.65 -0.82 -9.26
N ARG A 43 -4.04 -1.48 -8.28
CA ARG A 43 -3.34 -0.81 -7.18
C ARG A 43 -1.87 -1.15 -7.26
N VAL A 44 -1.04 -0.11 -7.29
CA VAL A 44 0.40 -0.23 -7.11
C VAL A 44 0.74 0.24 -5.70
N TYR A 45 1.49 -0.56 -4.97
CA TYR A 45 1.87 -0.24 -3.59
C TYR A 45 3.26 -0.76 -3.25
N VAL A 46 3.89 -0.11 -2.28
CA VAL A 46 5.16 -0.54 -1.70
C VAL A 46 4.88 -1.25 -0.38
N LEU A 47 5.43 -2.45 -0.25
CA LEU A 47 5.44 -3.23 0.98
C LEU A 47 6.87 -3.75 1.18
N ASP A 48 7.46 -3.46 2.33
CA ASP A 48 8.85 -3.85 2.66
C ASP A 48 9.89 -3.45 1.60
N GLY A 49 9.71 -2.27 0.99
CA GLY A 49 10.59 -1.75 -0.06
C GLY A 49 10.38 -2.37 -1.45
N VAL A 50 9.44 -3.30 -1.60
CA VAL A 50 9.10 -3.92 -2.88
C VAL A 50 7.86 -3.26 -3.48
N THR A 51 7.96 -2.83 -4.73
CA THR A 51 6.82 -2.36 -5.52
C THR A 51 6.00 -3.56 -5.97
N ASN A 52 4.70 -3.54 -5.68
CA ASN A 52 3.76 -4.60 -6.02
C ASN A 52 2.63 -4.02 -6.87
N LEU A 53 2.10 -4.84 -7.79
CA LEU A 53 0.90 -4.58 -8.58
C LEU A 53 -0.17 -5.59 -8.19
N ARG A 54 -1.33 -5.09 -7.81
CA ARG A 54 -2.53 -5.87 -7.53
C ARG A 54 -3.63 -5.52 -8.52
N ALA A 55 -4.19 -6.54 -9.17
CA ALA A 55 -5.34 -6.44 -10.04
C ALA A 55 -6.58 -7.02 -9.36
N TYR A 56 -7.63 -6.21 -9.28
CA TYR A 56 -8.96 -6.62 -8.87
C TYR A 56 -9.90 -6.59 -10.07
N ASP A 57 -10.56 -7.71 -10.33
CA ASP A 57 -11.64 -7.83 -11.30
C ASP A 57 -12.95 -7.40 -10.63
N ARG A 58 -13.57 -6.34 -11.18
CA ARG A 58 -14.80 -5.76 -10.64
C ARG A 58 -16.05 -6.54 -11.01
N LYS A 59 -16.03 -7.32 -12.09
CA LYS A 59 -17.15 -8.15 -12.52
C LYS A 59 -17.24 -9.42 -11.68
N ASN A 60 -16.10 -10.02 -11.39
CA ASN A 60 -16.00 -11.25 -10.59
C ASN A 60 -15.72 -11.00 -9.11
N GLU A 61 -15.60 -9.73 -8.72
CA GLU A 61 -15.35 -9.26 -7.35
C GLU A 61 -14.13 -9.91 -6.66
N GLY A 62 -13.04 -10.13 -7.42
CA GLY A 62 -11.89 -10.91 -6.94
C GLY A 62 -10.52 -10.33 -7.31
N VAL A 63 -9.54 -10.53 -6.43
CA VAL A 63 -8.13 -10.29 -6.77
C VAL A 63 -7.60 -11.49 -7.53
N TRP A 64 -7.18 -11.29 -8.77
CA TRP A 64 -6.64 -12.36 -9.63
C TRP A 64 -5.14 -12.21 -9.89
N LEU A 65 -4.57 -11.03 -9.59
CA LEU A 65 -3.14 -10.78 -9.63
C LEU A 65 -2.69 -10.02 -8.39
N ASN A 66 -1.61 -10.47 -7.76
CA ASN A 66 -0.92 -9.75 -6.70
C ASN A 66 0.55 -10.15 -6.70
N THR A 67 1.43 -9.32 -7.26
CA THR A 67 2.82 -9.71 -7.55
C THR A 67 3.75 -8.50 -7.51
N ALA A 68 5.05 -8.76 -7.42
CA ALA A 68 6.07 -7.74 -7.61
C ALA A 68 5.92 -7.08 -8.99
N ALA A 69 6.21 -5.78 -9.04
CA ALA A 69 6.02 -4.99 -10.24
C ALA A 69 7.23 -4.09 -10.52
N LEU A 70 7.58 -4.03 -11.80
CA LEU A 70 8.58 -3.13 -12.33
C LEU A 70 7.94 -1.76 -12.57
N ARG A 71 8.54 -0.71 -11.99
CA ARG A 71 8.19 0.68 -12.24
C ARG A 71 9.12 1.24 -13.31
N GLN A 72 8.57 1.59 -14.48
CA GLN A 72 9.31 2.14 -15.60
C GLN A 72 8.90 3.59 -15.84
N PRO A 73 9.85 4.55 -15.84
CA PRO A 73 9.57 5.90 -16.31
C PRO A 73 9.11 5.89 -17.77
N ASN A 74 8.08 6.67 -18.06
CA ASN A 74 7.55 6.91 -19.40
C ASN A 74 7.56 8.45 -19.61
N PRO A 75 7.83 8.98 -20.82
CA PRO A 75 7.83 10.42 -21.06
C PRO A 75 6.59 11.17 -20.53
N GLU A 76 5.44 10.50 -20.47
CA GLU A 76 4.17 11.09 -20.05
C GLU A 76 3.73 10.65 -18.63
N GLY A 77 4.48 9.77 -17.97
CA GLY A 77 4.01 9.13 -16.74
C GLY A 77 4.92 8.02 -16.20
N TYR A 78 4.28 7.01 -15.61
CA TYR A 78 4.92 5.78 -15.17
C TYR A 78 4.13 4.56 -15.65
N ASP A 79 4.85 3.58 -16.18
CA ASP A 79 4.32 2.25 -16.43
C ASP A 79 4.67 1.33 -15.26
N TYR A 80 3.68 0.56 -14.79
CA TYR A 80 3.83 -0.46 -13.77
C TYR A 80 3.47 -1.82 -14.37
N LEU A 81 4.44 -2.72 -14.45
CA LEU A 81 4.29 -4.03 -15.08
C LEU A 81 4.50 -5.13 -14.06
N ASN A 82 3.69 -6.18 -14.08
CA ASN A 82 3.97 -7.36 -13.27
C ASN A 82 5.26 -8.05 -13.71
N GLU A 83 6.09 -8.45 -12.75
CA GLU A 83 7.32 -9.21 -13.03
C GLU A 83 7.07 -10.71 -13.25
N ARG A 84 5.92 -11.20 -12.79
CA ARG A 84 5.54 -12.62 -12.81
C ARG A 84 4.06 -12.80 -13.09
N GLY A 85 3.70 -13.96 -13.63
CA GLY A 85 2.35 -14.33 -14.04
C GLY A 85 2.34 -14.82 -15.49
N GLU A 86 1.33 -15.60 -15.87
CA GLU A 86 1.19 -16.10 -17.24
C GLU A 86 0.79 -14.99 -18.22
N VAL A 87 0.10 -13.96 -17.73
CA VAL A 87 -0.37 -12.82 -18.52
C VAL A 87 0.36 -11.55 -18.07
N GLN A 88 0.86 -10.77 -19.03
CA GLN A 88 1.42 -9.45 -18.76
C GLN A 88 0.30 -8.46 -18.46
N VAL A 89 0.45 -7.69 -17.39
CA VAL A 89 -0.45 -6.64 -16.94
C VAL A 89 0.35 -5.38 -16.78
N LYS A 90 -0.09 -4.32 -17.47
CA LYS A 90 0.52 -3.00 -17.42
C LYS A 90 -0.52 -1.98 -16.96
N LEU A 91 -0.14 -1.18 -15.97
CA LEU A 91 -0.85 0.04 -15.59
C LEU A 91 -0.01 1.25 -15.99
N PHE A 92 -0.54 2.12 -16.84
CA PHE A 92 0.04 3.43 -17.09
C PHE A 92 -0.67 4.50 -16.25
N VAL A 93 0.11 5.34 -15.58
CA VAL A 93 -0.39 6.50 -14.82
C VAL A 93 0.31 7.76 -15.31
N PRO A 94 -0.42 8.75 -15.85
CA PRO A 94 0.18 9.98 -16.34
C PRO A 94 0.67 10.86 -15.20
N ASN A 95 1.66 11.71 -15.50
CA ASN A 95 2.14 12.77 -14.61
C ASN A 95 1.29 14.04 -14.71
N SER A 96 0.49 14.22 -15.76
CA SER A 96 -0.36 15.41 -15.96
C SER A 96 -1.50 15.47 -14.94
N GLU A 97 -2.14 16.63 -14.79
CA GLU A 97 -3.34 16.76 -13.96
C GLU A 97 -4.53 15.92 -14.49
N ASP A 98 -4.43 15.41 -15.72
CA ASP A 98 -5.42 14.48 -16.25
C ASP A 98 -5.45 13.21 -15.38
N LEU A 99 -6.65 12.89 -14.90
CA LEU A 99 -6.88 11.71 -14.06
C LEU A 99 -7.05 10.44 -14.91
N ALA A 100 -6.61 10.41 -16.17
CA ALA A 100 -6.81 9.27 -17.06
C ALA A 100 -5.66 8.26 -16.96
N CYS A 101 -5.92 7.06 -16.42
CA CYS A 101 -4.99 5.93 -16.49
C CYS A 101 -5.41 4.93 -17.57
N SER A 102 -4.49 4.05 -17.95
CA SER A 102 -4.81 2.92 -18.84
C SER A 102 -4.30 1.59 -18.27
N ILE A 103 -5.09 0.55 -18.46
CA ILE A 103 -4.81 -0.81 -18.01
C ILE A 103 -4.74 -1.71 -19.25
N THR A 104 -3.64 -2.42 -19.43
CA THR A 104 -3.44 -3.40 -20.51
C THR A 104 -3.24 -4.78 -19.91
N ILE A 105 -3.98 -5.78 -20.39
CA ILE A 105 -3.90 -7.17 -19.92
C ILE A 105 -3.71 -8.07 -21.14
N GLY A 106 -2.53 -8.69 -21.25
CA GLY A 106 -2.10 -9.42 -22.44
C GLY A 106 -2.13 -8.52 -23.67
N ASP A 107 -2.70 -9.03 -24.76
CA ASP A 107 -2.81 -8.33 -26.04
C ASP A 107 -4.14 -7.55 -26.19
N ASN A 108 -4.93 -7.42 -25.12
CA ASN A 108 -6.19 -6.69 -25.18
C ASN A 108 -5.95 -5.17 -25.36
N PRO A 109 -6.85 -4.46 -26.07
CA PRO A 109 -6.81 -3.01 -26.13
C PRO A 109 -6.79 -2.38 -24.72
N PRO A 110 -6.10 -1.23 -24.53
CA PRO A 110 -6.05 -0.57 -23.24
C PRO A 110 -7.45 -0.20 -22.73
N GLU A 111 -7.72 -0.56 -21.49
CA GLU A 111 -8.91 -0.14 -20.77
C GLU A 111 -8.62 1.17 -20.03
N MET A 112 -9.39 2.22 -20.35
CA MET A 112 -9.24 3.52 -19.71
C MET A 112 -9.92 3.56 -18.34
N GLY A 113 -9.30 4.27 -17.41
CA GLY A 113 -9.81 4.46 -16.06
C GLY A 113 -9.46 5.80 -15.47
N GLU A 114 -9.86 5.98 -14.21
CA GLU A 114 -9.61 7.16 -13.40
C GLU A 114 -8.51 6.88 -12.37
N VAL A 115 -7.55 7.79 -12.25
CA VAL A 115 -6.51 7.81 -11.22
C VAL A 115 -7.12 8.38 -9.94
N LEU A 116 -7.22 7.54 -8.92
CA LEU A 116 -7.72 7.91 -7.59
C LEU A 116 -6.61 8.22 -6.60
N VAL A 117 -5.44 7.61 -6.79
CA VAL A 117 -4.22 7.87 -6.02
C VAL A 117 -3.07 7.93 -7.00
N ARG A 118 -2.21 8.93 -6.81
CA ARG A 118 -0.96 9.09 -7.55
C ARG A 118 0.17 9.33 -6.55
N GLU A 119 1.35 8.83 -6.89
CA GLU A 119 2.55 9.14 -6.14
C GLU A 119 2.83 10.64 -6.33
N PRO A 120 3.18 11.38 -5.26
CA PRO A 120 3.65 12.74 -5.44
C PRO A 120 4.79 12.75 -6.46
N SER A 121 4.81 13.73 -7.35
CA SER A 121 6.01 13.97 -8.15
C SER A 121 7.18 14.10 -7.17
N SER A 122 8.22 13.30 -7.37
CA SER A 122 9.46 13.44 -6.62
C SER A 122 10.15 14.74 -7.05
N GLY A 123 9.60 15.87 -6.60
CA GLY A 123 10.25 17.16 -6.64
C GLY A 123 11.15 17.26 -5.44
N ASP A 124 12.46 17.22 -5.70
CA ASP A 124 13.48 18.13 -5.17
C ASP A 124 14.83 17.83 -5.86
#